data_AF-A0AAF0PCH3-F1
#
_entry.id   AF-A0AAF0PCH3-F1
#
_cell.length_a   1.000
_cell.length_b   1.000
_cell.length_c   1.000
_cell.angle_alpha   90.00
_cell.angle_beta   90.00
_cell.angle_gamma   90.00
#
_symmetry.space_group_name_H-M   'P 1'
#
loop_
_entity.id
_entity.type
_entity.pdbx_description
1 polymer ?
#
loop_
_entity_poly.entity_id
_entity_poly.type
_entity_poly.pdbx_seq_one_letter_code
_entity_poly.pdbx_strand_id
1 'polypeptide(L)'
;MHLEAPIDGWYVWLAVSIVSAAVGTVALGLPTGPPPDANRAANAIEETAGSPYEASSTYDHDATAIKVTGRTVAMRNEHGTTRATLTYGHVVPVTGNERLENVSAGRAVEDEYAAAVEDPSRNAIDAFLADVESAYERNGDEWRPANGPLRTRTVATRPLPTVSVAVDIERVPGDQTHEVTIEYESTAETGIRLRADGSGDRGRIDETVTATSTRKTETIVHDEFEGAPAMSFPIDVRVEAGGTELCTVTVRADRGDETVAVCPPGGETLETTGVDDRGYVSRDTEADSFYVTLVDV
;
A
#
# COMPACT_ATOMS: atom_id res chain seq x y z
N MET A 1 -84.41 9.96 34.19
CA MET A 1 -82.97 9.64 34.24
C MET A 1 -82.78 8.39 33.39
N HIS A 2 -82.43 8.56 32.11
CA HIS A 2 -82.12 7.44 31.24
C HIS A 2 -80.65 7.09 31.49
N LEU A 3 -80.42 6.00 32.22
CA LEU A 3 -79.10 5.41 32.35
C LEU A 3 -78.71 4.88 30.97
N GLU A 4 -77.60 5.40 30.47
CA GLU A 4 -77.00 5.07 29.19
C GLU A 4 -76.90 3.55 29.03
N ALA A 5 -77.16 3.07 27.81
CA ALA A 5 -77.15 1.65 27.49
C ALA A 5 -75.85 1.01 28.00
N PRO A 6 -75.90 -0.12 28.72
CA PRO A 6 -74.68 -0.84 29.07
C PRO A 6 -74.03 -1.23 27.75
N ILE A 7 -72.91 -0.60 27.41
CA ILE A 7 -72.04 -1.08 26.34
C ILE A 7 -71.79 -2.55 26.69
N ASP A 8 -72.30 -3.43 25.82
CA ASP A 8 -72.25 -4.86 26.04
C ASP A 8 -70.80 -5.26 26.31
N GLY A 9 -70.54 -5.98 27.42
CA GLY A 9 -69.19 -6.12 27.99
C GLY A 9 -68.16 -6.70 27.02
N TRP A 10 -68.62 -7.40 25.98
CA TRP A 10 -67.78 -7.92 24.91
C TRP A 10 -67.17 -6.83 24.03
N TYR A 11 -67.86 -5.70 23.78
CA TYR A 11 -67.30 -4.58 23.01
C TYR A 11 -66.16 -3.89 23.77
N VAL A 12 -66.30 -3.74 25.09
CA VAL A 12 -65.23 -3.20 25.95
C VAL A 12 -64.03 -4.13 25.92
N TRP A 13 -64.25 -5.44 26.06
CA TRP A 13 -63.18 -6.44 26.03
C TRP A 13 -62.43 -6.46 24.67
N LEU A 14 -63.16 -6.36 23.56
CA LEU A 14 -62.59 -6.27 22.21
C LEU A 14 -61.76 -4.98 22.04
N ALA A 15 -62.31 -3.83 22.44
CA ALA A 15 -61.62 -2.54 22.35
C ALA A 15 -60.32 -2.54 23.18
N VAL A 16 -60.37 -3.05 24.42
CA VAL A 16 -59.19 -3.17 25.29
C VAL A 16 -58.16 -4.12 24.69
N SER A 17 -58.58 -5.23 24.08
CA SER A 17 -57.68 -6.17 23.43
C SER A 17 -56.95 -5.55 22.24
N ILE A 18 -57.67 -4.79 21.40
CA ILE A 18 -57.08 -4.06 20.26
C ILE A 18 -56.08 -3.02 20.75
N VAL A 19 -56.45 -2.22 21.76
CA VAL A 19 -55.55 -1.19 22.32
C VAL A 19 -54.32 -1.84 22.96
N SER A 20 -54.48 -2.94 23.69
CA SER A 20 -53.37 -3.66 24.32
C SER A 20 -52.43 -4.28 23.28
N ALA A 21 -52.97 -4.82 22.19
CA ALA A 21 -52.16 -5.33 21.06
C ALA A 21 -51.43 -4.19 20.33
N ALA A 22 -52.07 -3.03 20.16
CA ALA A 22 -51.44 -1.85 19.58
C ALA A 22 -50.29 -1.32 20.46
N VAL A 23 -50.53 -1.17 21.76
CA VAL A 23 -49.49 -0.75 22.73
C VAL A 23 -48.38 -1.78 22.85
N GLY A 24 -48.72 -3.07 22.84
CA GLY A 24 -47.75 -4.17 22.83
C GLY A 24 -46.84 -4.13 21.60
N THR A 25 -47.41 -3.90 20.42
CA THR A 25 -46.64 -3.72 19.17
C THR A 25 -45.68 -2.53 19.26
N VAL A 26 -46.13 -1.40 19.83
CA VAL A 26 -45.28 -0.22 20.04
C VAL A 26 -44.14 -0.52 21.02
N ALA A 27 -44.44 -1.19 22.14
CA ALA A 27 -43.42 -1.55 23.12
C ALA A 27 -42.35 -2.50 22.56
N LEU A 28 -42.75 -3.44 21.69
CA LEU A 28 -41.83 -4.36 21.00
C LEU A 28 -41.00 -3.68 19.90
N GLY A 29 -41.42 -2.51 19.41
CA GLY A 29 -40.71 -1.74 18.39
C GLY A 29 -39.71 -0.72 18.94
N LEU A 30 -39.61 -0.56 20.27
CA LEU A 30 -38.66 0.36 20.88
C LEU A 30 -37.25 -0.25 20.90
N PRO A 31 -36.18 0.54 20.66
CA PRO A 31 -34.81 0.04 20.74
C PRO A 31 -34.52 -0.55 22.13
N THR A 32 -34.06 -1.80 22.15
CA THR A 32 -33.72 -2.50 23.40
C THR A 32 -32.31 -2.17 23.92
N GLY A 33 -31.56 -1.34 23.20
CA GLY A 33 -30.21 -0.92 23.53
C GLY A 33 -29.86 0.42 22.86
N PRO A 34 -28.71 1.02 23.20
CA PRO A 34 -28.20 2.20 22.53
C PRO A 34 -27.63 1.84 21.13
N PRO A 35 -27.60 2.78 20.19
CA PRO A 35 -26.81 2.63 18.97
C PRO A 35 -25.31 2.65 19.31
N PRO A 36 -24.43 2.15 18.42
CA PRO A 36 -22.99 2.08 18.68
C PRO A 36 -22.36 3.46 18.85
N ASP A 37 -21.25 3.58 19.57
CA ASP A 37 -20.54 4.84 19.78
C ASP A 37 -19.48 5.09 18.70
N ALA A 38 -19.89 5.73 17.60
CA ALA A 38 -18.99 6.11 16.52
C ALA A 38 -17.95 7.17 16.93
N ASN A 39 -18.23 8.01 17.94
CA ASN A 39 -17.25 9.01 18.39
C ASN A 39 -16.09 8.32 19.11
N ARG A 40 -16.39 7.32 19.95
CA ARG A 40 -15.33 6.54 20.60
C ARG A 40 -14.50 5.75 19.58
N ALA A 41 -15.12 5.19 18.54
CA ALA A 41 -14.38 4.55 17.45
C ALA A 41 -13.48 5.55 16.70
N ALA A 42 -13.99 6.73 16.36
CA ALA A 42 -13.20 7.78 15.72
C ALA A 42 -12.00 8.20 16.59
N ASN A 43 -12.21 8.43 17.89
CA ASN A 43 -11.12 8.77 18.81
C ASN A 43 -10.05 7.65 18.88
N ALA A 44 -10.46 6.38 18.88
CA ALA A 44 -9.53 5.25 18.90
C ALA A 44 -8.70 5.17 17.61
N ILE A 45 -9.31 5.50 16.46
CA ILE A 45 -8.60 5.61 15.18
C ILE A 45 -7.63 6.79 15.22
N GLU A 46 -8.08 7.96 15.67
CA GLU A 46 -7.27 9.18 15.72
C GLU A 46 -6.07 9.07 16.66
N GLU A 47 -6.20 8.37 17.78
CA GLU A 47 -5.09 8.09 18.70
C GLU A 47 -3.93 7.39 17.99
N THR A 48 -4.25 6.50 17.04
CA THR A 48 -3.27 5.80 16.22
C THR A 48 -2.84 6.61 14.99
N ALA A 49 -3.77 7.27 14.30
CA ALA A 49 -3.52 8.04 13.09
C ALA A 49 -2.68 9.31 13.33
N GLY A 50 -2.81 9.93 14.51
CA GLY A 50 -2.05 11.11 14.91
C GLY A 50 -0.64 10.82 15.45
N SER A 51 -0.26 9.55 15.54
CA SER A 51 1.06 9.16 16.03
C SER A 51 2.15 9.46 14.98
N PRO A 52 3.27 10.10 15.36
CA PRO A 52 4.41 10.30 14.47
C PRO A 52 5.23 9.02 14.24
N TYR A 53 4.85 7.91 14.89
CA TYR A 53 5.50 6.61 14.79
C TYR A 53 4.46 5.52 14.55
N GLU A 54 4.93 4.32 14.19
CA GLU A 54 4.07 3.14 14.17
C GLU A 54 3.29 3.01 15.49
N ALA A 55 1.98 2.85 15.37
CA ALA A 55 1.07 2.78 16.50
C ALA A 55 -0.06 1.81 16.20
N SER A 56 -0.64 1.24 17.24
CA SER A 56 -1.82 0.38 17.11
C SER A 56 -2.76 0.56 18.28
N SER A 57 -4.05 0.55 18.01
CA SER A 57 -5.12 0.58 19.00
C SER A 57 -6.15 -0.51 18.70
N THR A 58 -6.92 -0.87 19.72
CA THR A 58 -8.02 -1.83 19.61
C THR A 58 -9.19 -1.32 20.45
N TYR A 59 -10.39 -1.37 19.89
CA TYR A 59 -11.61 -0.85 20.53
C TYR A 59 -12.77 -1.83 20.36
N ASP A 60 -13.25 -2.37 21.49
CA ASP A 60 -14.46 -3.19 21.52
C ASP A 60 -15.71 -2.35 21.26
N HIS A 61 -16.60 -2.83 20.40
CA HIS A 61 -17.84 -2.12 20.03
C HIS A 61 -19.03 -3.06 19.86
N ASP A 62 -20.23 -2.49 19.92
CA ASP A 62 -21.50 -3.21 19.72
C ASP A 62 -22.09 -3.04 18.31
N ALA A 63 -21.29 -2.55 17.34
CA ALA A 63 -21.74 -2.42 15.96
C ALA A 63 -21.78 -3.79 15.26
N THR A 64 -22.81 -4.01 14.45
CA THR A 64 -22.89 -5.16 13.54
C THR A 64 -22.30 -4.85 12.17
N ALA A 65 -22.18 -3.57 11.82
CA ALA A 65 -21.49 -3.13 10.63
C ALA A 65 -20.88 -1.74 10.78
N ILE A 66 -19.78 -1.51 10.06
CA ILE A 66 -19.08 -0.24 9.95
C ILE A 66 -19.04 0.21 8.49
N LYS A 67 -18.98 1.51 8.26
CA LYS A 67 -18.70 2.10 6.96
C LYS A 67 -17.75 3.26 7.15
N VAL A 68 -16.65 3.25 6.41
CA VAL A 68 -15.69 4.36 6.39
C VAL A 68 -15.82 5.03 5.03
N THR A 69 -16.16 6.31 5.03
CA THR A 69 -16.30 7.13 3.82
C THR A 69 -15.40 8.35 3.91
N GLY A 70 -14.23 8.29 3.27
CA GLY A 70 -13.19 9.31 3.39
C GLY A 70 -12.78 9.52 4.86
N ARG A 71 -13.22 10.63 5.46
CA ARG A 71 -12.98 10.96 6.87
C ARG A 71 -14.16 10.67 7.79
N THR A 72 -15.20 9.98 7.33
CA THR A 72 -16.39 9.70 8.15
C THR A 72 -16.44 8.23 8.52
N VAL A 73 -16.61 7.93 9.80
CA VAL A 73 -16.88 6.59 10.30
C VAL A 73 -18.35 6.53 10.68
N ALA A 74 -19.09 5.60 10.08
CA ALA A 74 -20.46 5.29 10.41
C ALA A 74 -20.55 3.88 10.99
N MET A 75 -21.27 3.71 12.09
CA MET A 75 -21.48 2.42 12.74
C MET A 75 -22.98 2.18 12.89
N ARG A 76 -23.40 0.92 12.74
CA ARG A 76 -24.80 0.54 12.93
C ARG A 76 -24.95 -0.77 13.67
N ASN A 77 -26.05 -0.88 14.40
CA ASN A 77 -26.60 -2.11 14.94
C ASN A 77 -28.13 -2.11 14.76
N GLU A 78 -28.83 -3.08 15.34
CA GLU A 78 -30.29 -3.15 15.34
C GLU A 78 -30.98 -1.99 16.07
N HIS A 79 -30.24 -1.23 16.89
CA HIS A 79 -30.76 -0.10 17.67
C HIS A 79 -30.54 1.26 17.01
N GLY A 80 -29.72 1.35 15.96
CA GLY A 80 -29.60 2.56 15.16
C GLY A 80 -28.26 2.71 14.43
N THR A 81 -28.02 3.92 13.92
CA THR A 81 -26.79 4.28 13.21
C THR A 81 -26.23 5.58 13.78
N THR A 82 -24.95 5.59 14.09
CA THR A 82 -24.20 6.79 14.49
C THR A 82 -23.10 7.07 13.49
N ARG A 83 -22.61 8.32 13.49
CA ARG A 83 -21.53 8.77 12.61
C ARG A 83 -20.62 9.71 13.37
N ALA A 84 -19.33 9.65 13.07
CA ALA A 84 -18.32 10.57 13.55
C ALA A 84 -17.38 10.94 12.40
N THR A 85 -16.75 12.10 12.48
CA THR A 85 -15.78 12.58 11.49
C THR A 85 -14.39 12.56 12.11
N LEU A 86 -13.43 12.03 11.38
CA LEU A 86 -12.02 12.01 11.70
C LEU A 86 -11.41 13.39 11.39
N THR A 87 -10.56 13.82 12.30
CA THR A 87 -9.77 15.04 12.27
C THR A 87 -8.51 14.81 11.44
N TYR A 88 -7.82 13.68 11.66
CA TYR A 88 -6.60 13.30 10.97
C TYR A 88 -6.89 12.40 9.77
N GLY A 89 -6.34 12.78 8.62
CA GLY A 89 -6.18 11.94 7.42
C GLY A 89 -7.42 11.19 6.92
N HIS A 90 -7.23 10.41 5.87
CA HIS A 90 -8.12 9.32 5.49
C HIS A 90 -7.54 8.02 6.05
N VAL A 91 -8.40 7.04 6.34
CA VAL A 91 -7.98 5.71 6.78
C VAL A 91 -8.39 4.67 5.77
N VAL A 92 -7.68 3.55 5.75
CA VAL A 92 -7.85 2.48 4.76
C VAL A 92 -8.52 1.29 5.43
N PRO A 93 -9.79 0.99 5.10
CA PRO A 93 -10.44 -0.21 5.62
C PRO A 93 -9.90 -1.44 4.87
N VAL A 94 -9.37 -2.41 5.61
CA VAL A 94 -8.62 -3.53 5.01
C VAL A 94 -9.43 -4.81 4.82
N THR A 95 -10.68 -4.84 5.28
CA THR A 95 -11.55 -6.02 5.23
C THR A 95 -11.57 -6.67 3.84
N GLY A 96 -11.30 -7.97 3.79
CA GLY A 96 -11.23 -8.75 2.56
C GLY A 96 -9.89 -8.64 1.82
N ASN A 97 -8.84 -8.13 2.47
CA ASN A 97 -7.46 -8.20 1.98
C ASN A 97 -6.58 -8.87 3.06
N GLU A 98 -6.34 -10.17 2.90
CA GLU A 98 -5.62 -11.00 3.88
C GLU A 98 -4.23 -10.44 4.23
N ARG A 99 -3.51 -9.87 3.25
CA ARG A 99 -2.17 -9.32 3.50
C ARG A 99 -2.23 -8.07 4.37
N LEU A 100 -3.16 -7.16 4.05
CA LEU A 100 -3.35 -5.95 4.85
C LEU A 100 -3.97 -6.24 6.23
N GLU A 101 -4.80 -7.27 6.36
CA GLU A 101 -5.30 -7.76 7.65
C GLU A 101 -4.16 -8.35 8.51
N ASN A 102 -3.22 -9.10 7.90
CA ASN A 102 -2.03 -9.56 8.61
C ASN A 102 -1.14 -8.39 9.07
N VAL A 103 -0.96 -7.38 8.23
CA VAL A 103 -0.22 -6.16 8.58
C VAL A 103 -0.93 -5.40 9.69
N SER A 104 -2.26 -5.22 9.62
CA SER A 104 -3.05 -4.55 10.67
C SER A 104 -2.95 -5.30 12.02
N ALA A 105 -2.87 -6.64 11.97
CA ALA A 105 -2.66 -7.51 13.13
C ALA A 105 -1.22 -7.48 13.69
N GLY A 106 -0.28 -6.85 12.97
CA GLY A 106 1.06 -6.55 13.45
C GLY A 106 2.21 -7.27 12.75
N ARG A 107 1.95 -7.96 11.63
CA ARG A 107 3.03 -8.46 10.77
C ARG A 107 3.74 -7.30 10.08
N ALA A 108 5.06 -7.38 9.96
CA ALA A 108 5.84 -6.37 9.23
C ALA A 108 5.50 -6.41 7.73
N VAL A 109 5.50 -5.23 7.08
CA VAL A 109 5.18 -5.11 5.65
C VAL A 109 6.15 -5.95 4.83
N GLU A 110 7.44 -5.95 5.13
CA GLU A 110 8.42 -6.69 4.34
C GLU A 110 8.24 -8.21 4.47
N ASP A 111 7.85 -8.69 5.64
CA ASP A 111 7.61 -10.13 5.85
C ASP A 111 6.38 -10.61 5.09
N GLU A 112 5.31 -9.79 5.06
CA GLU A 112 4.09 -10.12 4.34
C GLU A 112 4.26 -10.01 2.82
N TYR A 113 5.11 -9.07 2.36
CA TYR A 113 5.36 -8.79 0.96
C TYR A 113 6.71 -9.34 0.45
N ALA A 114 7.38 -10.23 1.19
CA ALA A 114 8.68 -10.78 0.83
C ALA A 114 8.70 -11.46 -0.56
N ALA A 115 7.62 -12.15 -0.95
CA ALA A 115 7.50 -12.76 -2.28
C ALA A 115 7.51 -11.74 -3.44
N ALA A 116 7.22 -10.46 -3.16
CA ALA A 116 7.40 -9.40 -4.16
C ALA A 116 8.87 -9.05 -4.36
N VAL A 117 9.72 -9.23 -3.35
CA VAL A 117 11.18 -9.01 -3.45
C VAL A 117 11.87 -10.14 -4.22
N GLU A 118 11.35 -11.37 -4.12
CA GLU A 118 11.87 -12.52 -4.89
C GLU A 118 11.74 -12.32 -6.41
N ASP A 119 10.78 -11.52 -6.86
CA ASP A 119 10.72 -11.02 -8.23
C ASP A 119 11.50 -9.70 -8.31
N PRO A 120 12.73 -9.67 -8.84
CA PRO A 120 13.56 -8.47 -8.89
C PRO A 120 12.93 -7.31 -9.69
N SER A 121 11.89 -7.60 -10.47
CA SER A 121 11.10 -6.60 -11.19
C SER A 121 9.95 -6.00 -10.36
N ARG A 122 9.81 -6.33 -9.07
CA ARG A 122 8.75 -5.80 -8.20
C ARG A 122 9.32 -5.25 -6.90
N ASN A 123 8.72 -4.16 -6.43
CA ASN A 123 9.02 -3.57 -5.14
C ASN A 123 7.93 -3.96 -4.13
N ALA A 124 8.33 -4.43 -2.94
CA ALA A 124 7.39 -4.80 -1.87
C ALA A 124 6.53 -3.62 -1.40
N ILE A 125 7.08 -2.41 -1.39
CA ILE A 125 6.37 -1.18 -1.04
C ILE A 125 5.33 -0.87 -2.11
N ASP A 126 5.65 -1.00 -3.40
CA ASP A 126 4.65 -0.80 -4.47
C ASP A 126 3.52 -1.82 -4.40
N ALA A 127 3.84 -3.09 -4.13
CA ALA A 127 2.82 -4.13 -3.94
C ALA A 127 1.91 -3.82 -2.74
N PHE A 128 2.48 -3.35 -1.63
CA PHE A 128 1.73 -2.90 -0.47
C PHE A 128 0.84 -1.69 -0.79
N LEU A 129 1.38 -0.67 -1.45
CA LEU A 129 0.64 0.55 -1.79
C LEU A 129 -0.48 0.27 -2.81
N ALA A 130 -0.27 -0.65 -3.76
CA ALA A 130 -1.30 -1.12 -4.67
C ALA A 130 -2.45 -1.84 -3.95
N ASP A 131 -2.13 -2.67 -2.95
CA ASP A 131 -3.13 -3.32 -2.11
C ASP A 131 -3.91 -2.30 -1.26
N VAL A 132 -3.22 -1.28 -0.74
CA VAL A 132 -3.81 -0.16 0.01
C VAL A 132 -4.79 0.63 -0.86
N GLU A 133 -4.39 0.99 -2.09
CA GLU A 133 -5.25 1.67 -3.06
C GLU A 133 -6.49 0.81 -3.37
N SER A 134 -6.26 -0.46 -3.70
CA SER A 134 -7.34 -1.39 -4.02
C SER A 134 -8.31 -1.58 -2.86
N ALA A 135 -7.81 -1.66 -1.61
CA ALA A 135 -8.64 -1.76 -0.42
C ALA A 135 -9.43 -0.47 -0.16
N TYR A 136 -8.80 0.70 -0.32
CA TYR A 136 -9.48 1.99 -0.18
C TYR A 136 -10.61 2.15 -1.19
N GLU A 137 -10.37 1.81 -2.46
CA GLU A 137 -11.40 1.89 -3.51
C GLU A 137 -12.54 0.89 -3.28
N ARG A 138 -12.23 -0.34 -2.87
CA ARG A 138 -13.24 -1.38 -2.63
C ARG A 138 -14.04 -1.17 -1.36
N ASN A 139 -13.45 -0.58 -0.32
CA ASN A 139 -14.07 -0.51 1.00
C ASN A 139 -14.49 0.89 1.45
N GLY A 140 -14.01 1.95 0.77
CA GLY A 140 -14.15 3.36 1.18
C GLY A 140 -15.53 4.00 1.06
N ASP A 141 -16.60 3.22 0.82
CA ASP A 141 -17.98 3.69 0.99
C ASP A 141 -19.00 2.54 1.15
N GLU A 142 -18.56 1.37 1.63
CA GLU A 142 -19.42 0.19 1.76
C GLU A 142 -19.63 -0.19 3.24
N TRP A 143 -20.85 -0.62 3.58
CA TRP A 143 -21.10 -1.22 4.88
C TRP A 143 -20.45 -2.60 4.93
N ARG A 144 -19.46 -2.76 5.80
CA ARG A 144 -18.79 -4.02 6.10
C ARG A 144 -19.31 -4.60 7.42
N PRO A 145 -19.48 -5.93 7.53
CA PRO A 145 -19.68 -6.57 8.82
C PRO A 145 -18.54 -6.18 9.77
N ALA A 146 -18.87 -5.90 11.03
CA ALA A 146 -17.87 -5.57 12.04
C ALA A 146 -17.83 -6.71 13.06
N ASN A 147 -16.91 -7.66 12.86
CA ASN A 147 -16.82 -8.90 13.60
C ASN A 147 -15.65 -8.88 14.59
N GLY A 148 -15.92 -8.38 15.79
CA GLY A 148 -14.93 -8.31 16.85
C GLY A 148 -14.52 -6.86 17.12
N PRO A 149 -13.33 -6.63 17.67
CA PRO A 149 -12.88 -5.30 18.00
C PRO A 149 -12.38 -4.55 16.77
N LEU A 150 -12.66 -3.25 16.72
CA LEU A 150 -12.04 -2.36 15.75
C LEU A 150 -10.54 -2.24 16.06
N ARG A 151 -9.72 -2.73 15.14
CA ARG A 151 -8.26 -2.62 15.19
C ARG A 151 -7.81 -1.51 14.26
N THR A 152 -6.96 -0.64 14.77
CA THR A 152 -6.32 0.39 13.95
C THR A 152 -4.81 0.24 14.07
N ARG A 153 -4.10 0.37 12.95
CA ARG A 153 -2.63 0.37 12.92
C ARG A 153 -2.12 1.41 11.95
N THR A 154 -1.27 2.31 12.42
CA THR A 154 -0.45 3.17 11.56
C THR A 154 0.85 2.43 11.30
N VAL A 155 1.14 2.16 10.03
CA VAL A 155 2.37 1.52 9.58
C VAL A 155 3.25 2.53 8.87
N ALA A 156 4.55 2.40 9.09
CA ALA A 156 5.58 3.12 8.35
C ALA A 156 6.32 2.10 7.47
N THR A 157 6.44 2.37 6.17
CA THR A 157 7.33 1.59 5.33
C THR A 157 8.78 1.91 5.66
N ARG A 158 9.71 1.02 5.34
CA ARG A 158 11.14 1.40 5.30
C ARG A 158 11.39 2.46 4.21
N PRO A 159 12.52 3.20 4.30
CA PRO A 159 12.97 4.06 3.23
C PRO A 159 13.13 3.27 1.92
N LEU A 160 12.75 3.88 0.81
CA LEU A 160 12.97 3.28 -0.51
C LEU A 160 14.48 3.06 -0.75
N PRO A 161 14.88 1.95 -1.41
CA PRO A 161 16.28 1.74 -1.73
C PRO A 161 16.74 2.83 -2.71
N THR A 162 18.00 3.22 -2.57
CA THR A 162 18.70 4.06 -3.54
C THR A 162 19.72 3.22 -4.26
N VAL A 163 19.72 3.23 -5.59
CA VAL A 163 20.58 2.40 -6.42
C VAL A 163 21.62 3.27 -7.11
N SER A 164 22.90 2.94 -6.99
CA SER A 164 23.96 3.55 -7.80
C SER A 164 24.64 2.50 -8.66
N VAL A 165 24.87 2.86 -9.93
CA VAL A 165 25.45 1.99 -10.95
C VAL A 165 26.42 2.79 -11.78
N ALA A 166 27.62 2.27 -11.99
CA ALA A 166 28.60 2.80 -12.91
C ALA A 166 29.08 1.69 -13.85
N VAL A 167 29.46 2.07 -15.07
CA VAL A 167 30.00 1.16 -16.07
C VAL A 167 31.36 1.63 -16.53
N ASP A 168 32.28 0.69 -16.64
CA ASP A 168 33.56 0.84 -17.31
C ASP A 168 33.51 -0.04 -18.56
N ILE A 169 33.67 0.57 -19.73
CA ILE A 169 33.55 -0.10 -21.01
C ILE A 169 34.83 0.13 -21.76
N GLU A 170 35.72 -0.87 -21.85
CA GLU A 170 37.00 -0.73 -22.55
C GLU A 170 36.81 -0.68 -24.08
N ARG A 171 37.45 0.29 -24.71
CA ARG A 171 37.39 0.49 -26.16
C ARG A 171 38.47 -0.31 -26.87
N VAL A 172 38.03 -1.10 -27.85
CA VAL A 172 38.89 -1.82 -28.78
C VAL A 172 38.81 -1.22 -30.20
N PRO A 173 39.78 -1.52 -31.10
CA PRO A 173 39.78 -1.00 -32.46
C PRO A 173 38.47 -1.27 -33.22
N GLY A 174 38.00 -0.27 -33.97
CA GLY A 174 36.73 -0.34 -34.70
C GLY A 174 35.55 0.29 -33.96
N ASP A 175 35.81 1.04 -32.88
CA ASP A 175 34.78 1.62 -31.99
C ASP A 175 33.86 0.54 -31.41
N GLN A 176 34.48 -0.49 -30.84
CA GLN A 176 33.79 -1.62 -30.22
C GLN A 176 34.29 -1.86 -28.79
N THR A 177 33.62 -2.74 -28.08
CA THR A 177 34.06 -3.33 -26.81
C THR A 177 33.83 -4.85 -26.83
N HIS A 178 34.68 -5.59 -26.11
CA HIS A 178 34.52 -7.01 -25.81
C HIS A 178 34.26 -7.27 -24.32
N GLU A 179 34.24 -6.22 -23.50
CA GLU A 179 34.17 -6.31 -22.05
C GLU A 179 33.44 -5.11 -21.46
N VAL A 180 32.53 -5.36 -20.54
CA VAL A 180 31.85 -4.34 -19.76
C VAL A 180 31.98 -4.70 -18.30
N THR A 181 32.64 -3.83 -17.53
CA THR A 181 32.68 -3.94 -16.07
C THR A 181 31.60 -3.04 -15.48
N ILE A 182 30.74 -3.62 -14.64
CA ILE A 182 29.65 -2.94 -13.94
C ILE A 182 29.97 -2.88 -12.45
N GLU A 183 29.83 -1.69 -11.86
CA GLU A 183 29.89 -1.47 -10.42
C GLU A 183 28.51 -1.06 -9.93
N TYR A 184 28.02 -1.71 -8.87
CA TYR A 184 26.69 -1.42 -8.33
C TYR A 184 26.62 -1.58 -6.80
N GLU A 185 25.76 -0.76 -6.17
CA GLU A 185 25.42 -0.82 -4.75
C GLU A 185 23.99 -0.29 -4.53
N SER A 186 23.36 -0.71 -3.44
CA SER A 186 22.02 -0.26 -3.02
C SER A 186 21.94 -0.12 -1.50
N THR A 187 21.16 0.82 -0.98
CA THR A 187 21.00 0.97 0.49
C THR A 187 20.25 -0.19 1.15
N ALA A 188 19.49 -0.97 0.37
CA ALA A 188 18.83 -2.20 0.79
C ALA A 188 19.01 -3.30 -0.27
N GLU A 189 18.68 -4.54 0.08
CA GLU A 189 18.69 -5.64 -0.91
C GLU A 189 17.67 -5.33 -2.02
N THR A 190 18.12 -5.25 -3.27
CA THR A 190 17.27 -4.83 -4.39
C THR A 190 17.72 -5.52 -5.67
N GLY A 191 16.76 -6.10 -6.39
CA GLY A 191 17.00 -6.63 -7.72
C GLY A 191 17.17 -5.50 -8.73
N ILE A 192 18.23 -5.57 -9.53
CA ILE A 192 18.52 -4.62 -10.61
C ILE A 192 18.64 -5.41 -11.89
N ARG A 193 18.03 -4.92 -12.97
CA ARG A 193 18.23 -5.41 -14.31
C ARG A 193 19.03 -4.38 -15.10
N LEU A 194 20.18 -4.79 -15.61
CA LEU A 194 21.06 -3.98 -16.43
C LEU A 194 20.95 -4.41 -17.88
N ARG A 195 20.58 -3.48 -18.76
CA ARG A 195 20.61 -3.69 -20.20
C ARG A 195 21.63 -2.78 -20.84
N ALA A 196 22.49 -3.33 -21.68
CA ALA A 196 23.38 -2.55 -22.54
C ALA A 196 23.14 -2.95 -23.99
N ASP A 197 22.81 -2.00 -24.85
CA ASP A 197 22.54 -2.21 -26.26
C ASP A 197 23.61 -1.51 -27.11
N GLY A 198 24.38 -2.29 -27.88
CA GLY A 198 25.31 -1.73 -28.85
C GLY A 198 24.60 -1.18 -30.09
N SER A 199 25.17 -0.11 -30.67
CA SER A 199 24.62 0.54 -31.86
C SER A 199 24.42 -0.41 -33.03
N GLY A 200 23.26 -0.28 -33.69
CA GLY A 200 22.87 -1.13 -34.81
C GLY A 200 22.54 -2.56 -34.41
N ASP A 201 22.08 -2.76 -33.18
CA ASP A 201 21.71 -4.06 -32.59
C ASP A 201 22.86 -5.07 -32.58
N ARG A 202 24.10 -4.56 -32.46
CA ARG A 202 25.30 -5.39 -32.41
C ARG A 202 25.79 -5.53 -30.98
N GLY A 203 25.53 -6.71 -30.42
CA GLY A 203 25.89 -7.04 -29.05
C GLY A 203 24.89 -6.46 -28.06
N ARG A 204 24.44 -7.28 -27.12
CA ARG A 204 23.58 -6.87 -26.02
C ARG A 204 24.00 -7.57 -24.74
N ILE A 205 23.84 -6.86 -23.63
CA ILE A 205 23.82 -7.43 -22.28
C ILE A 205 22.41 -7.27 -21.73
N ASP A 206 21.88 -8.31 -21.09
CA ASP A 206 20.63 -8.26 -20.32
C ASP A 206 20.81 -9.11 -19.06
N GLU A 207 21.36 -8.48 -18.02
CA GLU A 207 21.78 -9.15 -16.78
C GLU A 207 20.87 -8.75 -15.62
N THR A 208 20.60 -9.67 -14.70
CA THR A 208 19.82 -9.39 -13.49
C THR A 208 20.62 -9.75 -12.25
N VAL A 209 20.92 -8.74 -11.44
CA VAL A 209 21.75 -8.87 -10.24
C VAL A 209 21.00 -8.43 -8.99
N THR A 210 21.44 -8.90 -7.83
CA THR A 210 20.96 -8.41 -6.54
C THR A 210 21.98 -7.43 -5.95
N ALA A 211 21.63 -6.16 -5.88
CA ALA A 211 22.42 -5.14 -5.22
C ALA A 211 22.17 -5.14 -3.71
N THR A 212 23.19 -4.77 -2.94
CA THR A 212 23.16 -4.66 -1.48
C THR A 212 23.98 -3.44 -1.05
N SER A 213 24.04 -3.18 0.26
CA SER A 213 24.83 -2.08 0.83
C SER A 213 26.33 -2.21 0.66
N THR A 214 26.80 -3.37 0.20
CA THR A 214 28.19 -3.57 -0.18
C THR A 214 28.33 -3.45 -1.68
N ARG A 215 29.21 -2.55 -2.12
CA ARG A 215 29.59 -2.44 -3.52
C ARG A 215 30.04 -3.77 -4.11
N LYS A 216 29.47 -4.09 -5.26
CA LYS A 216 29.85 -5.23 -6.08
C LYS A 216 30.36 -4.74 -7.42
N THR A 217 31.26 -5.54 -7.98
CA THR A 217 31.82 -5.34 -9.31
C THR A 217 31.69 -6.66 -10.03
N GLU A 218 31.18 -6.60 -11.25
CA GLU A 218 31.02 -7.74 -12.14
C GLU A 218 31.51 -7.37 -13.53
N THR A 219 32.20 -8.29 -14.19
CA THR A 219 32.81 -8.05 -15.49
C THR A 219 32.20 -9.05 -16.46
N ILE A 220 31.52 -8.53 -17.47
CA ILE A 220 30.83 -9.30 -18.50
C ILE A 220 31.67 -9.26 -19.77
N VAL A 221 32.01 -10.43 -20.28
CA VAL A 221 32.92 -10.58 -21.43
C VAL A 221 32.19 -11.06 -22.68
N HIS A 222 32.86 -10.97 -23.83
CA HIS A 222 32.34 -11.25 -25.17
C HIS A 222 31.52 -12.54 -25.37
N ASP A 223 31.77 -13.60 -24.61
CA ASP A 223 31.02 -14.87 -24.69
C ASP A 223 29.66 -14.82 -23.99
N GLU A 224 29.45 -13.83 -23.13
CA GLU A 224 28.20 -13.55 -22.43
C GLU A 224 27.33 -12.53 -23.20
N PHE A 225 27.87 -11.94 -24.27
CA PHE A 225 27.12 -10.99 -25.10
C PHE A 225 26.12 -11.73 -26.00
N GLU A 226 24.89 -11.23 -26.04
CA GLU A 226 23.87 -11.72 -26.94
C GLU A 226 24.03 -11.13 -28.36
N GLY A 227 23.77 -11.95 -29.38
CA GLY A 227 23.71 -11.54 -30.79
C GLY A 227 25.05 -11.34 -31.49
N ALA A 228 26.06 -10.78 -30.81
CA ALA A 228 27.41 -10.60 -31.35
C ALA A 228 28.48 -10.62 -30.24
N PRO A 229 29.71 -11.11 -30.51
CA PRO A 229 30.80 -11.17 -29.53
C PRO A 229 31.46 -9.82 -29.25
N ALA A 230 30.85 -8.72 -29.70
CA ALA A 230 31.34 -7.36 -29.50
C ALA A 230 30.16 -6.39 -29.54
N MET A 231 30.19 -5.37 -28.68
CA MET A 231 29.26 -4.25 -28.75
C MET A 231 29.88 -3.07 -29.49
N SER A 232 29.11 -2.43 -30.37
CA SER A 232 29.59 -1.26 -31.11
C SER A 232 29.12 0.02 -30.45
N PHE A 233 30.00 1.02 -30.32
CA PHE A 233 29.62 2.34 -29.80
C PHE A 233 28.73 3.11 -30.81
N PRO A 234 27.86 4.03 -30.35
CA PRO A 234 27.50 4.26 -28.94
C PRO A 234 26.74 3.07 -28.33
N ILE A 235 26.85 2.91 -27.02
CA ILE A 235 26.17 1.87 -26.24
C ILE A 235 25.16 2.55 -25.33
N ASP A 236 23.90 2.14 -25.45
CA ASP A 236 22.81 2.61 -24.59
C ASP A 236 22.70 1.68 -23.39
N VAL A 237 23.02 2.20 -22.20
CA VAL A 237 22.95 1.46 -20.93
C VAL A 237 21.73 1.92 -20.17
N ARG A 238 20.91 0.96 -19.75
CA ARG A 238 19.68 1.15 -19.00
C ARG A 238 19.71 0.31 -17.73
N VAL A 239 19.31 0.93 -16.64
CA VAL A 239 19.18 0.30 -15.33
C VAL A 239 17.72 0.33 -14.95
N GLU A 240 17.14 -0.84 -14.71
CA GLU A 240 15.77 -1.00 -14.22
C GLU A 240 15.82 -1.61 -12.82
N ALA A 241 14.95 -1.15 -11.93
CA ALA A 241 14.72 -1.79 -10.63
C ALA A 241 13.25 -1.64 -10.24
N GLY A 242 12.66 -2.64 -9.58
CA GLY A 242 11.24 -2.59 -9.23
C GLY A 242 10.30 -2.49 -10.45
N GLY A 243 10.78 -2.85 -11.64
CA GLY A 243 9.99 -2.86 -12.87
C GLY A 243 9.89 -1.52 -13.60
N THR A 244 10.59 -0.50 -13.11
CA THR A 244 10.70 0.83 -13.73
C THR A 244 12.12 1.10 -14.21
N GLU A 245 12.26 1.90 -15.26
CA GLU A 245 13.55 2.41 -15.72
C GLU A 245 14.01 3.49 -14.73
N LEU A 246 15.12 3.23 -14.02
CA LEU A 246 15.68 4.18 -13.06
C LEU A 246 16.61 5.17 -13.75
N CYS A 247 17.54 4.65 -14.55
CA CYS A 247 18.61 5.46 -15.13
C CYS A 247 18.91 4.99 -16.54
N THR A 248 19.26 5.94 -17.40
CA THR A 248 19.65 5.66 -18.78
C THR A 248 20.81 6.56 -19.19
N VAL A 249 21.82 5.99 -19.84
CA VAL A 249 22.96 6.75 -20.36
C VAL A 249 23.44 6.16 -21.68
N THR A 250 23.76 7.04 -22.63
CA THR A 250 24.46 6.65 -23.84
C THR A 250 25.97 6.86 -23.64
N VAL A 251 26.72 5.77 -23.56
CA VAL A 251 28.19 5.80 -23.57
C VAL A 251 28.62 5.87 -25.03
N ARG A 252 29.27 6.97 -25.39
CA ARG A 252 29.77 7.13 -26.75
C ARG A 252 31.07 6.38 -26.92
N ALA A 253 31.60 6.45 -28.14
CA ALA A 253 33.04 6.41 -28.33
C ALA A 253 33.73 7.51 -27.50
N ASP A 254 34.93 8.00 -27.67
CA ASP A 254 35.47 9.14 -26.85
C ASP A 254 35.55 9.01 -25.29
N ARG A 255 34.60 8.38 -24.58
CA ARG A 255 34.53 8.06 -23.15
C ARG A 255 34.62 6.56 -22.84
N GLY A 256 34.76 5.71 -23.85
CA GLY A 256 34.87 4.25 -23.68
C GLY A 256 36.20 3.79 -23.10
N ASP A 257 36.85 4.58 -22.25
CA ASP A 257 37.99 4.20 -21.41
C ASP A 257 37.86 4.88 -20.03
N GLU A 258 36.70 5.49 -19.76
CA GLU A 258 36.38 6.20 -18.54
C GLU A 258 35.20 5.51 -17.88
N THR A 259 35.24 5.38 -16.56
CA THR A 259 34.08 4.93 -15.79
C THR A 259 32.95 5.97 -15.89
N VAL A 260 31.81 5.56 -16.44
CA VAL A 260 30.62 6.39 -16.61
C VAL A 260 29.59 6.02 -15.54
N ALA A 261 29.19 6.98 -14.71
CA ALA A 261 28.05 6.80 -13.81
C ALA A 261 26.75 6.71 -14.64
N VAL A 262 26.05 5.59 -14.53
CA VAL A 262 24.72 5.39 -15.13
C VAL A 262 23.66 5.95 -14.19
N CYS A 263 23.68 5.50 -12.93
CA CYS A 263 22.97 6.14 -11.83
C CYS A 263 23.98 6.94 -11.00
N PRO A 264 23.68 8.19 -10.60
CA PRO A 264 24.64 9.08 -9.96
C PRO A 264 25.14 8.56 -8.60
N PRO A 265 26.36 8.96 -8.18
CA PRO A 265 26.86 8.67 -6.84
C PRO A 265 25.98 9.34 -5.79
N GLY A 266 25.48 8.56 -4.83
CA GLY A 266 24.39 8.95 -3.93
C GLY A 266 23.09 8.19 -4.21
N GLY A 267 23.00 7.55 -5.37
CA GLY A 267 21.92 6.66 -5.77
C GLY A 267 20.69 7.37 -6.34
N GLU A 268 20.00 6.71 -7.25
CA GLU A 268 18.65 7.06 -7.69
C GLU A 268 17.66 6.31 -6.79
N THR A 269 16.75 7.03 -6.13
CA THR A 269 15.69 6.40 -5.31
C THR A 269 14.72 5.67 -6.22
N LEU A 270 14.33 4.44 -5.88
CA LEU A 270 13.29 3.76 -6.64
C LEU A 270 12.01 4.60 -6.67
N GLU A 271 11.51 4.89 -7.86
CA GLU A 271 10.22 5.56 -7.98
C GLU A 271 9.09 4.60 -7.61
N THR A 272 8.26 4.99 -6.64
CA THR A 272 6.97 4.35 -6.44
C THR A 272 5.99 4.94 -7.44
N THR A 273 5.34 4.10 -8.25
CA THR A 273 4.44 4.61 -9.27
C THR A 273 3.15 5.13 -8.62
N GLY A 274 2.89 6.44 -8.70
CA GLY A 274 1.54 7.01 -8.51
C GLY A 274 1.08 7.29 -7.08
N VAL A 275 1.97 7.38 -6.09
CA VAL A 275 1.60 7.61 -4.68
C VAL A 275 2.02 9.01 -4.20
N ASP A 276 1.58 10.05 -4.92
CA ASP A 276 1.53 11.40 -4.34
C ASP A 276 0.44 11.45 -3.26
N ASP A 277 0.57 12.32 -2.24
CA ASP A 277 -0.37 12.48 -1.10
C ASP A 277 -1.86 12.32 -1.50
N ARG A 278 -2.39 11.09 -1.39
CA ARG A 278 -3.79 10.78 -1.72
C ARG A 278 -4.72 10.94 -0.53
N GLY A 279 -4.23 11.53 0.56
CA GLY A 279 -4.93 11.74 1.82
C GLY A 279 -5.01 10.51 2.72
N TYR A 280 -4.90 9.29 2.18
CA TYR A 280 -4.82 8.01 2.92
C TYR A 280 -3.41 7.40 2.97
N VAL A 281 -2.48 7.95 2.19
CA VAL A 281 -1.04 7.72 2.29
C VAL A 281 -0.38 9.07 2.47
N SER A 282 0.52 9.18 3.45
CA SER A 282 1.39 10.35 3.61
C SER A 282 2.84 9.96 3.38
N ARG A 283 3.60 10.78 2.65
CA ARG A 283 5.04 10.56 2.44
C ARG A 283 5.85 11.49 3.32
N ASP A 284 6.76 10.92 4.10
CA ASP A 284 7.86 11.66 4.73
C ASP A 284 9.02 11.72 3.75
N THR A 285 9.22 12.89 3.15
CA THR A 285 10.28 13.14 2.18
C THR A 285 11.67 13.21 2.78
N GLU A 286 11.81 13.43 4.10
CA GLU A 286 13.12 13.40 4.77
C GLU A 286 13.54 11.97 5.08
N ALA A 287 12.59 11.11 5.46
CA ALA A 287 12.83 9.70 5.78
C ALA A 287 12.60 8.74 4.59
N ASP A 288 12.17 9.25 3.43
CA ASP A 288 11.74 8.48 2.24
C ASP A 288 10.78 7.32 2.57
N SER A 289 9.92 7.54 3.56
CA SER A 289 9.01 6.54 4.12
C SER A 289 7.56 6.93 3.92
N PHE A 290 6.68 5.93 3.78
CA PHE A 290 5.24 6.14 3.65
C PHE A 290 4.51 5.74 4.92
N TYR A 291 3.55 6.56 5.32
CA TYR A 291 2.67 6.31 6.46
C TYR A 291 1.25 6.02 5.98
N VAL A 292 0.69 4.92 6.46
CA VAL A 292 -0.68 4.49 6.15
C VAL A 292 -1.37 4.04 7.43
N THR A 293 -2.60 4.52 7.67
CA THR A 293 -3.43 4.05 8.77
C THR A 293 -4.46 3.04 8.27
N LEU A 294 -4.27 1.78 8.69
CA LEU A 294 -5.12 0.64 8.39
C LEU A 294 -6.20 0.48 9.47
N VAL A 295 -7.44 0.18 9.06
CA VAL A 295 -8.57 -0.11 9.96
C VAL A 295 -9.16 -1.46 9.61
N ASP A 296 -9.29 -2.31 10.61
CA ASP A 296 -9.83 -3.67 10.50
C ASP A 296 -10.93 -3.90 11.56
N VAL A 297 -11.93 -4.73 11.25
CA VAL A 297 -13.15 -4.94 12.08
C VAL A 297 -13.72 -6.35 12.01
#